data_AF-A0A258ZNP8-F1
#
_entry.id   AF-A0A258ZNP8-F1
#
_cell.length_a   1.000
_cell.length_b   1.000
_cell.length_c   1.000
_cell.angle_alpha   90.00
_cell.angle_beta   90.00
_cell.angle_gamma   90.00
#
_symmetry.space_group_name_H-M   'P 1'
#
loop_
_entity.id
_entity.type
_entity.pdbx_description
1 polymer ?
#
loop_
_entity_poly.entity_id
_entity_poly.type
_entity_poly.pdbx_seq_one_letter_code
_entity_poly.pdbx_strand_id
1 'polypeptide(L)'
;MALVKKHIQQVVEELPEFSRLEEAVDYYHANDQKFDEQGYAIEQIEMFDGGGEELVKLLIDSPYVHKDIASKIAATLSKMEGSRAPIESIMGLLKVRNAYIRNLGITTLQSYGDAIKYYIVKFLIGDDRDLRIFAINVLGDVNFAQSRDMLIELLENESDINVAMTAVDYMAEIGEMEDIPLLETVKSRFQDAYVDFAIDNAIRSIRG
;
A
#
# COMPACT_ATOMS: atom_id res chain seq x y z
N MET A 1 -41.85 -29.75 40.93
CA MET A 1 -41.60 -28.44 40.29
C MET A 1 -40.76 -28.69 39.04
N ALA A 2 -41.37 -28.62 37.86
CA ALA A 2 -40.67 -28.76 36.59
C ALA A 2 -40.10 -27.40 36.17
N LEU A 3 -38.78 -27.32 35.98
CA LEU A 3 -38.09 -26.17 35.42
C LEU A 3 -38.38 -26.10 33.92
N VAL A 4 -39.25 -25.18 33.52
CA VAL A 4 -39.44 -24.82 32.11
C VAL A 4 -38.18 -24.09 31.65
N LYS A 5 -37.30 -24.77 30.91
CA LYS A 5 -36.22 -24.12 30.16
C LYS A 5 -36.87 -23.22 29.10
N LYS A 6 -36.89 -21.90 29.33
CA LYS A 6 -37.15 -20.92 28.28
C LYS A 6 -36.10 -21.13 27.19
N HIS A 7 -36.50 -21.69 26.06
CA HIS A 7 -35.76 -21.56 24.82
C HIS A 7 -35.77 -20.07 24.47
N ILE A 8 -34.65 -19.39 24.70
CA ILE A 8 -34.42 -18.07 24.10
C ILE A 8 -34.19 -18.36 22.63
N GLN A 9 -35.20 -18.12 21.80
CA GLN A 9 -35.00 -18.07 20.35
C GLN A 9 -33.97 -16.97 20.09
N GLN A 10 -32.81 -17.35 19.56
CA GLN A 10 -31.89 -16.41 18.94
C GLN A 10 -32.67 -15.80 17.78
N VAL A 11 -33.05 -14.53 17.91
CA VAL A 11 -33.57 -13.76 16.78
C VAL A 11 -32.35 -13.58 15.87
N VAL A 12 -32.33 -14.29 14.75
CA VAL A 12 -31.39 -14.01 13.67
C VAL A 12 -31.85 -12.67 13.10
N GLU A 13 -31.13 -11.61 13.43
CA GLU A 13 -31.39 -10.29 12.85
C GLU A 13 -31.11 -10.40 11.35
N GLU A 14 -32.14 -10.21 10.52
CA GLU A 14 -31.99 -10.26 9.06
C GLU A 14 -31.11 -9.08 8.62
N LEU A 15 -29.96 -9.40 8.02
CA LEU A 15 -29.06 -8.39 7.48
C LEU A 15 -29.70 -7.70 6.26
N PRO A 16 -29.59 -6.38 6.13
CA PRO A 16 -30.23 -5.64 5.04
C PRO A 16 -29.56 -5.90 3.70
N GLU A 17 -30.36 -6.05 2.64
CA GLU A 17 -29.84 -6.04 1.27
C GLU A 17 -29.66 -4.60 0.78
N PHE A 18 -28.55 -4.32 0.10
CA PHE A 18 -28.26 -3.00 -0.47
C PHE A 18 -28.42 -3.02 -1.99
N SER A 19 -29.04 -1.99 -2.54
CA SER A 19 -29.18 -1.81 -4.00
C SER A 19 -28.16 -0.82 -4.56
N ARG A 20 -27.49 -0.05 -3.69
CA ARG A 20 -26.52 0.99 -4.05
C ARG A 20 -25.31 0.95 -3.13
N LEU A 21 -24.15 1.34 -3.66
CA LEU A 21 -22.91 1.45 -2.90
C LEU A 21 -23.09 2.37 -1.68
N GLU A 22 -23.75 3.51 -1.87
CA GLU A 22 -23.94 4.50 -0.79
C GLU A 22 -24.73 3.92 0.39
N GLU A 23 -25.69 3.02 0.14
CA GLU A 23 -26.50 2.39 1.20
C GLU A 23 -25.64 1.48 2.08
N ALA A 24 -24.72 0.72 1.47
CA ALA A 24 -23.79 -0.15 2.19
C ALA A 24 -22.77 0.67 3.00
N VAL A 25 -22.30 1.80 2.45
CA VAL A 25 -21.38 2.74 3.13
C VAL A 25 -22.08 3.44 4.29
N ASP A 26 -23.31 3.91 4.10
CA ASP A 26 -24.13 4.50 5.17
C ASP A 26 -24.34 3.48 6.30
N TYR A 27 -24.60 2.22 5.95
CA TYR A 27 -24.74 1.14 6.94
C TYR A 27 -23.43 0.87 7.69
N TYR A 28 -22.28 0.92 7.03
CA TYR A 28 -20.96 0.82 7.67
C TYR A 28 -20.78 1.92 8.74
N HIS A 29 -21.10 3.17 8.40
CA HIS A 29 -20.95 4.31 9.33
C HIS A 29 -21.99 4.30 10.45
N ALA A 30 -23.24 3.91 10.16
CA ALA A 30 -24.31 3.80 11.16
C ALA A 30 -24.02 2.74 12.23
N ASN A 31 -23.11 1.80 11.95
CA ASN A 31 -22.73 0.70 12.84
C ASN A 31 -21.29 0.81 13.34
N ASP A 32 -20.77 2.02 13.55
CA ASP A 32 -19.45 2.23 14.15
C ASP A 32 -19.28 1.41 15.46
N GLN A 33 -18.13 0.76 15.60
CA GLN A 33 -17.78 -0.15 16.71
C GLN A 33 -18.61 -1.43 16.80
N LYS A 34 -19.48 -1.72 15.82
CA LYS A 34 -20.18 -2.99 15.72
C LYS A 34 -19.54 -3.86 14.64
N PHE A 35 -18.64 -4.74 15.09
CA PHE A 35 -17.74 -5.48 14.20
C PHE A 35 -18.44 -6.37 13.17
N ASP A 36 -19.52 -7.04 13.56
CA ASP A 36 -20.23 -7.97 12.68
C ASP A 36 -20.95 -7.19 11.57
N GLU A 37 -21.62 -6.09 11.91
CA GLU A 37 -22.34 -5.23 10.99
C GLU A 37 -21.40 -4.45 10.07
N GLN A 38 -20.30 -3.88 10.58
CA GLN A 38 -19.27 -3.27 9.74
C GLN A 38 -18.61 -4.30 8.84
N GLY A 39 -18.40 -5.51 9.36
CA GLY A 39 -17.87 -6.63 8.58
C GLY A 39 -18.77 -7.03 7.43
N TYR A 40 -20.07 -7.10 7.66
CA TYR A 40 -21.06 -7.34 6.62
C TYR A 40 -21.07 -6.20 5.59
N ALA A 41 -21.06 -4.95 6.05
CA ALA A 41 -21.03 -3.78 5.17
C ALA A 41 -19.84 -3.82 4.20
N ILE A 42 -18.64 -4.17 4.70
CA ILE A 42 -17.42 -4.31 3.87
C ILE A 42 -17.61 -5.35 2.77
N GLU A 43 -18.18 -6.51 3.11
CA GLU A 43 -18.46 -7.58 2.13
C GLU A 43 -19.47 -7.15 1.08
N GLN A 44 -20.44 -6.31 1.44
CA GLN A 44 -21.40 -5.76 0.48
C GLN A 44 -20.79 -4.65 -0.39
N ILE A 45 -19.98 -3.77 0.19
CA ILE A 45 -19.29 -2.68 -0.53
C ILE A 45 -18.44 -3.25 -1.69
N GLU A 46 -17.70 -4.34 -1.45
CA GLU A 46 -16.85 -5.00 -2.46
C GLU A 46 -17.62 -5.39 -3.73
N MET A 47 -18.93 -5.68 -3.61
CA MET A 47 -19.74 -6.17 -4.72
C MET A 47 -20.09 -5.09 -5.74
N PHE A 48 -20.03 -3.81 -5.36
CA PHE A 48 -20.37 -2.67 -6.19
C PHE A 48 -19.19 -2.15 -7.01
N ASP A 49 -19.51 -1.56 -8.16
CA ASP A 49 -18.51 -0.80 -8.93
C ASP A 49 -18.09 0.43 -8.13
N GLY A 50 -16.78 0.70 -8.07
CA GLY A 50 -16.22 1.73 -7.18
C GLY A 50 -16.10 1.31 -5.70
N GLY A 51 -16.50 0.08 -5.34
CA GLY A 51 -16.45 -0.41 -3.96
C GLY A 51 -15.03 -0.48 -3.40
N GLY A 52 -14.05 -0.86 -4.22
CA GLY A 52 -12.65 -0.91 -3.81
C GLY A 52 -12.10 0.46 -3.41
N GLU A 53 -12.39 1.48 -4.22
CA GLU A 53 -12.00 2.87 -3.97
C GLU A 53 -12.61 3.38 -2.67
N GLU A 54 -13.88 3.05 -2.40
CA GLU A 54 -14.53 3.48 -1.17
C GLU A 54 -13.95 2.76 0.05
N LEU A 55 -13.65 1.46 -0.05
CA LEU A 55 -12.96 0.72 1.02
C LEU A 55 -11.59 1.33 1.37
N VAL A 56 -10.81 1.75 0.37
CA VAL A 56 -9.56 2.48 0.59
C VAL A 56 -9.85 3.81 1.31
N LYS A 57 -10.85 4.55 0.85
CA LYS A 57 -11.22 5.84 1.41
C LYS A 57 -11.65 5.74 2.87
N LEU A 58 -12.37 4.68 3.27
CA LEU A 58 -12.70 4.43 4.67
C LEU A 58 -11.45 4.36 5.57
N LEU A 59 -10.34 3.78 5.09
CA LEU A 59 -9.08 3.73 5.83
C LEU A 59 -8.35 5.08 5.85
N ILE A 60 -8.48 5.88 4.80
CA ILE A 60 -7.87 7.23 4.70
C ILE A 60 -8.60 8.21 5.62
N ASP A 61 -9.93 8.25 5.54
CA ASP A 61 -10.77 9.20 6.25
C ASP A 61 -10.86 8.88 7.75
N SER A 62 -10.69 7.60 8.11
CA SER A 62 -10.68 7.13 9.49
C SER A 62 -9.33 6.52 9.88
N PRO A 63 -8.26 7.33 10.04
CA PRO A 63 -6.92 6.81 10.33
C PRO A 63 -6.80 6.13 11.70
N TYR A 64 -7.82 6.22 12.56
CA TYR A 64 -7.90 5.55 13.86
C TYR A 64 -8.99 4.46 13.91
N VAL A 65 -9.42 3.96 12.74
CA VAL A 65 -10.31 2.80 12.64
C VAL A 65 -9.77 1.61 13.45
N HIS A 66 -10.69 0.82 14.03
CA HIS A 66 -10.30 -0.35 14.81
C HIS A 66 -9.47 -1.33 13.95
N LYS A 67 -8.44 -1.94 14.54
CA LYS A 67 -7.48 -2.79 13.82
C LYS A 67 -8.13 -3.96 13.09
N ASP A 68 -9.14 -4.57 13.70
CA ASP A 68 -9.84 -5.71 13.10
C ASP A 68 -10.66 -5.30 11.87
N ILE A 69 -11.28 -4.12 11.91
CA ILE A 69 -11.99 -3.55 10.76
C ILE A 69 -10.99 -3.18 9.66
N ALA A 70 -9.89 -2.51 10.01
CA ALA A 70 -8.85 -2.19 9.05
C ALA A 70 -8.25 -3.44 8.38
N SER A 71 -7.99 -4.48 9.17
CA SER A 71 -7.52 -5.77 8.68
C SER A 71 -8.53 -6.43 7.75
N LYS A 72 -9.83 -6.36 8.09
CA LYS A 72 -10.89 -6.90 7.25
C LYS A 72 -10.97 -6.16 5.91
N ILE A 73 -10.93 -4.83 5.92
CA ILE A 73 -10.87 -4.02 4.70
C ILE A 73 -9.66 -4.40 3.86
N ALA A 74 -8.46 -4.45 4.45
CA ALA A 74 -7.23 -4.80 3.73
C ALA A 74 -7.30 -6.23 3.15
N ALA A 75 -7.84 -7.19 3.89
CA ALA A 75 -8.02 -8.57 3.44
C ALA A 75 -9.05 -8.70 2.31
N THR A 76 -10.08 -7.85 2.30
CA THR A 76 -11.03 -7.72 1.19
C THR A 76 -10.33 -7.15 -0.03
N LEU A 77 -9.66 -6.00 0.10
CA LEU A 77 -8.91 -5.36 -0.99
C LEU A 77 -7.91 -6.33 -1.65
N SER A 78 -7.14 -7.06 -0.85
CA SER A 78 -6.14 -8.05 -1.33
C SER A 78 -6.70 -9.17 -2.21
N LYS A 79 -8.02 -9.44 -2.16
CA LYS A 79 -8.69 -10.48 -2.96
C LYS A 79 -9.37 -9.93 -4.20
N MET A 80 -9.48 -8.60 -4.32
CA MET A 80 -10.08 -7.98 -5.49
C MET A 80 -9.19 -8.18 -6.72
N GLU A 81 -9.76 -8.35 -7.90
CA GLU A 81 -9.03 -8.60 -9.13
C GLU A 81 -9.52 -7.71 -10.28
N GLY A 82 -8.71 -7.59 -11.34
CA GLY A 82 -9.08 -6.89 -12.57
C GLY A 82 -9.43 -5.42 -12.34
N SER A 83 -10.47 -4.92 -13.02
CA SER A 83 -10.90 -3.52 -12.93
C SER A 83 -11.48 -3.14 -11.57
N ARG A 84 -11.75 -4.11 -10.69
CA ARG A 84 -12.25 -3.85 -9.34
C ARG A 84 -11.12 -3.66 -8.32
N ALA A 85 -9.88 -4.04 -8.65
CA ALA A 85 -8.74 -3.87 -7.78
C ALA A 85 -8.29 -2.39 -7.76
N PRO A 86 -8.42 -1.67 -6.63
CA PRO A 86 -8.19 -0.22 -6.59
C PRO A 86 -6.72 0.10 -6.33
N ILE A 87 -5.80 -0.49 -7.13
CA ILE A 87 -4.34 -0.44 -6.87
C ILE A 87 -3.81 0.99 -6.76
N GLU A 88 -4.27 1.90 -7.62
CA GLU A 88 -3.88 3.31 -7.54
C GLU A 88 -4.34 3.97 -6.25
N SER A 89 -5.57 3.68 -5.82
CA SER A 89 -6.13 4.24 -4.59
C SER A 89 -5.40 3.70 -3.36
N ILE A 90 -5.04 2.41 -3.33
CA ILE A 90 -4.33 1.77 -2.21
C ILE A 90 -2.99 2.47 -1.92
N MET A 91 -2.34 3.04 -2.93
CA MET A 91 -1.10 3.81 -2.74
C MET A 91 -1.30 5.08 -1.92
N GLY A 92 -2.52 5.63 -1.90
CA GLY A 92 -2.92 6.69 -0.97
C GLY A 92 -2.78 6.28 0.50
N LEU A 93 -2.92 4.99 0.82
CA LEU A 93 -2.73 4.47 2.18
C LEU A 93 -1.29 4.65 2.66
N LEU A 94 -0.31 4.75 1.76
CA LEU A 94 1.09 4.91 2.15
C LEU A 94 1.37 6.31 2.72
N LYS A 95 0.55 7.30 2.38
CA LYS A 95 0.65 8.68 2.87
C LYS A 95 0.02 8.89 4.24
N VAL A 96 -0.79 7.96 4.73
CA VAL A 96 -1.50 8.16 6.00
C VAL A 96 -0.51 8.14 7.18
N ARG A 97 -0.78 8.94 8.21
CA ARG A 97 0.14 9.03 9.37
C ARG A 97 0.17 7.75 10.20
N ASN A 98 -0.91 6.98 10.20
CA ASN A 98 -0.98 5.75 10.97
C ASN A 98 -0.12 4.66 10.30
N ALA A 99 1.01 4.33 10.94
CA ALA A 99 1.93 3.31 10.45
C ALA A 99 1.29 1.93 10.24
N TYR A 100 0.29 1.58 11.05
CA TYR A 100 -0.44 0.32 10.89
C TYR A 100 -1.22 0.29 9.57
N ILE A 101 -1.95 1.37 9.24
CA ILE A 101 -2.69 1.48 7.98
C ILE A 101 -1.74 1.54 6.78
N ARG A 102 -0.61 2.25 6.89
CA ARG A 102 0.44 2.22 5.84
C ARG A 102 0.92 0.81 5.57
N ASN A 103 1.23 0.05 6.62
CA ASN A 103 1.73 -1.32 6.48
C ASN A 103 0.66 -2.24 5.86
N LEU A 104 -0.62 -2.05 6.20
CA LEU A 104 -1.71 -2.75 5.51
C LEU A 104 -1.72 -2.41 4.02
N GLY A 105 -1.56 -1.13 3.66
CA GLY A 105 -1.42 -0.71 2.26
C GLY A 105 -0.27 -1.42 1.55
N ILE A 106 0.92 -1.50 2.17
CA ILE A 106 2.08 -2.22 1.63
C ILE A 106 1.75 -3.70 1.42
N THR A 107 1.22 -4.38 2.44
CA THR A 107 0.89 -5.81 2.34
C THR A 107 -0.20 -6.09 1.30
N THR A 108 -1.20 -5.21 1.19
CA THR A 108 -2.23 -5.33 0.15
C THR A 108 -1.67 -5.10 -1.25
N LEU A 109 -0.75 -4.15 -1.42
CA LEU A 109 -0.04 -3.94 -2.69
C LEU A 109 0.79 -5.16 -3.09
N GLN A 110 1.50 -5.77 -2.13
CA GLN A 110 2.29 -6.98 -2.34
C GLN A 110 1.44 -8.18 -2.79
N SER A 111 0.20 -8.31 -2.30
CA SER A 111 -0.66 -9.44 -2.68
C SER A 111 -1.07 -9.46 -4.15
N TYR A 112 -0.93 -8.34 -4.87
CA TYR A 112 -1.20 -8.28 -6.31
C TYR A 112 -0.06 -8.83 -7.19
N GLY A 113 1.11 -9.13 -6.61
CA GLY A 113 2.24 -9.69 -7.34
C GLY A 113 2.61 -8.86 -8.57
N ASP A 114 2.72 -9.49 -9.74
CA ASP A 114 3.15 -8.82 -10.97
C ASP A 114 2.20 -7.71 -11.47
N ALA A 115 0.92 -7.72 -11.07
CA ALA A 115 -0.04 -6.71 -11.49
C ALA A 115 0.31 -5.30 -10.98
N ILE A 116 1.11 -5.20 -9.90
CA ILE A 116 1.53 -3.90 -9.36
C ILE A 116 2.68 -3.25 -10.15
N LYS A 117 3.41 -3.99 -10.99
CA LYS A 117 4.60 -3.48 -11.71
C LYS A 117 4.31 -2.23 -12.53
N TYR A 118 3.19 -2.22 -13.27
CA TYR A 118 2.76 -1.06 -14.05
C TYR A 118 2.59 0.18 -13.17
N TYR A 119 1.97 0.00 -12.00
CA TYR A 119 1.68 1.08 -11.07
C TYR A 119 2.96 1.58 -10.40
N ILE A 120 3.89 0.70 -10.03
CA ILE A 120 5.20 1.11 -9.49
C ILE A 120 5.92 2.03 -10.48
N VAL A 121 6.00 1.66 -11.76
CA VAL A 121 6.61 2.52 -12.78
C VAL A 121 5.89 3.86 -12.85
N LYS A 122 4.55 3.84 -12.89
CA LYS A 122 3.72 5.07 -12.90
C LYS A 122 4.05 5.99 -11.70
N PHE A 123 4.30 5.43 -10.52
CA PHE A 123 4.64 6.23 -9.35
C PHE A 123 6.08 6.72 -9.35
N LEU A 124 7.04 5.91 -9.78
CA LEU A 124 8.44 6.31 -9.88
C LEU A 124 8.64 7.51 -10.81
N ILE A 125 7.86 7.61 -11.89
CA ILE A 125 7.92 8.75 -12.83
C ILE A 125 6.98 9.91 -12.44
N GLY A 126 6.24 9.77 -11.34
CA GLY A 126 5.25 10.76 -10.90
C GLY A 126 5.86 11.93 -10.13
N ASP A 127 5.12 13.04 -10.06
CA ASP A 127 5.58 14.28 -9.40
C ASP A 127 5.63 14.18 -7.86
N ASP A 128 4.85 13.27 -7.27
CA ASP A 128 4.73 13.14 -5.83
C ASP A 128 5.94 12.42 -5.23
N ARG A 129 6.79 13.21 -4.56
CA ARG A 129 8.01 12.75 -3.89
C ARG A 129 7.77 11.57 -2.94
N ASP A 130 6.71 11.61 -2.14
CA ASP A 130 6.47 10.58 -1.14
C ASP A 130 6.03 9.28 -1.83
N LEU A 131 5.22 9.36 -2.89
CA LEU A 131 4.88 8.18 -3.71
C LEU A 131 6.09 7.56 -4.39
N ARG A 132 7.07 8.37 -4.84
CA ARG A 132 8.33 7.82 -5.38
C ARG A 132 9.11 7.04 -4.32
N ILE A 133 9.27 7.60 -3.12
CA ILE A 133 9.91 6.89 -1.98
C ILE A 133 9.17 5.59 -1.68
N PHE A 134 7.84 5.62 -1.65
CA PHE A 134 7.06 4.42 -1.40
C PHE A 134 7.18 3.37 -2.50
N ALA A 135 7.19 3.79 -3.77
CA ALA A 135 7.39 2.89 -4.89
C ALA A 135 8.75 2.17 -4.81
N ILE A 136 9.82 2.88 -4.40
CA ILE A 136 11.14 2.28 -4.16
C ILE A 136 11.07 1.25 -3.02
N ASN A 137 10.42 1.57 -1.90
CA ASN A 137 10.27 0.62 -0.79
C ASN A 137 9.52 -0.66 -1.22
N VAL A 138 8.49 -0.52 -2.04
CA VAL A 138 7.75 -1.68 -2.58
C VAL A 138 8.63 -2.51 -3.53
N LEU A 139 9.46 -1.89 -4.37
CA LEU A 139 10.42 -2.61 -5.22
C LEU A 139 11.36 -3.51 -4.40
N GLY A 140 11.74 -3.01 -3.24
CA GLY A 140 12.56 -3.71 -2.27
C GLY A 140 11.92 -4.94 -1.66
N ASP A 141 10.70 -4.77 -1.19
CA ASP A 141 9.99 -5.85 -0.51
C ASP A 141 9.55 -6.97 -1.47
N VAL A 142 9.28 -6.65 -2.74
CA VAL A 142 8.79 -7.63 -3.72
C VAL A 142 9.91 -8.26 -4.55
N ASN A 143 11.11 -7.66 -4.55
CA ASN A 143 12.30 -8.14 -5.27
C ASN A 143 12.00 -8.55 -6.73
N PHE A 144 11.39 -7.65 -7.50
CA PHE A 144 11.16 -7.91 -8.92
C PHE A 144 12.48 -8.03 -9.66
N ALA A 145 12.53 -8.94 -10.64
CA ALA A 145 13.71 -9.09 -11.51
C ALA A 145 14.10 -7.76 -12.21
N GLN A 146 13.12 -6.88 -12.44
CA GLN A 146 13.29 -5.56 -13.04
C GLN A 146 13.59 -4.43 -12.04
N SER A 147 13.62 -4.70 -10.72
CA SER A 147 13.80 -3.64 -9.71
C SER A 147 15.07 -2.83 -9.96
N ARG A 148 16.19 -3.50 -10.27
CA ARG A 148 17.47 -2.84 -10.57
C ARG A 148 17.35 -1.87 -11.74
N ASP A 149 16.79 -2.31 -12.86
CA ASP A 149 16.62 -1.49 -14.06
C ASP A 149 15.72 -0.26 -13.78
N MET A 150 14.65 -0.44 -13.01
CA MET A 150 13.77 0.66 -12.60
C MET A 150 14.49 1.70 -11.71
N LEU A 151 15.37 1.26 -10.80
CA LEU A 151 16.16 2.17 -9.97
C LEU A 151 17.24 2.91 -10.76
N ILE A 152 17.86 2.23 -11.74
CA ILE A 152 18.80 2.85 -12.68
C ILE A 152 18.12 3.99 -13.43
N GLU A 153 16.98 3.73 -14.08
CA GLU A 153 16.23 4.74 -14.84
C GLU A 153 15.79 5.93 -13.96
N LEU A 154 15.37 5.66 -12.73
CA LEU A 154 15.05 6.71 -11.75
C LEU A 154 16.27 7.60 -11.46
N LEU A 155 17.40 6.99 -11.11
CA LEU A 155 18.61 7.70 -10.68
C LEU A 155 19.25 8.54 -11.80
N GLU A 156 19.03 8.17 -13.06
CA GLU A 156 19.50 8.96 -14.21
C GLU A 156 19.02 10.41 -14.16
N ASN A 157 17.81 10.68 -13.66
CA ASN A 157 17.22 12.02 -13.72
C ASN A 157 16.60 12.50 -12.39
N GLU A 158 16.64 11.70 -11.32
CA GLU A 158 16.11 12.13 -10.02
C GLU A 158 16.85 13.36 -9.47
N SER A 159 16.06 14.27 -8.90
CA SER A 159 16.47 15.58 -8.42
C SER A 159 16.19 15.79 -6.93
N ASP A 160 15.35 14.96 -6.31
CA ASP A 160 15.15 14.94 -4.87
C ASP A 160 16.19 14.02 -4.22
N ILE A 161 16.99 14.59 -3.31
CA ILE A 161 18.03 13.87 -2.58
C ILE A 161 17.45 12.68 -1.81
N ASN A 162 16.28 12.81 -1.20
CA ASN A 162 15.74 11.72 -0.36
C ASN A 162 15.24 10.57 -1.21
N VAL A 163 14.60 10.86 -2.34
CA VAL A 163 14.19 9.83 -3.30
C VAL A 163 15.43 9.12 -3.86
N ALA A 164 16.43 9.89 -4.31
CA ALA A 164 17.66 9.33 -4.84
C ALA A 164 18.39 8.47 -3.80
N MET A 165 18.52 8.94 -2.56
CA MET A 165 19.22 8.17 -1.52
C MET A 165 18.45 6.93 -1.08
N THR A 166 17.10 6.97 -1.10
CA THR A 166 16.30 5.76 -0.88
C THR A 166 16.55 4.72 -1.98
N ALA A 167 16.70 5.15 -3.23
CA ALA A 167 17.07 4.25 -4.33
C ALA A 167 18.53 3.75 -4.22
N VAL A 168 19.46 4.61 -3.80
CA VAL A 168 20.88 4.24 -3.58
C VAL A 168 21.01 3.19 -2.46
N ASP A 169 20.25 3.33 -1.37
CA ASP A 169 20.23 2.34 -0.29
C ASP A 169 19.86 0.95 -0.82
N TYR A 170 18.86 0.87 -1.71
CA TYR A 170 18.50 -0.39 -2.38
C TYR A 170 19.53 -0.86 -3.40
N MET A 171 20.12 0.05 -4.17
CA MET A 171 21.22 -0.28 -5.09
C MET A 171 22.46 -0.82 -4.36
N ALA A 172 22.64 -0.54 -3.06
CA ALA A 172 23.71 -1.16 -2.27
C ALA A 172 23.54 -2.68 -2.13
N GLU A 173 22.30 -3.17 -2.21
CA GLU A 173 21.97 -4.60 -2.06
C GLU A 173 21.86 -5.32 -3.42
N ILE A 174 21.28 -4.65 -4.42
CA ILE A 174 20.97 -5.27 -5.73
C ILE A 174 21.83 -4.75 -6.89
N GLY A 175 22.62 -3.71 -6.66
CA GLY A 175 23.48 -3.10 -7.69
C GLY A 175 24.65 -4.01 -8.07
N GLU A 176 25.14 -3.81 -9.29
CA GLU A 176 26.27 -4.52 -9.86
C GLU A 176 27.43 -3.56 -10.14
N MET A 177 28.62 -4.11 -10.41
CA MET A 177 29.83 -3.32 -10.69
C MET A 177 29.63 -2.32 -11.85
N GLU A 178 28.75 -2.64 -12.78
CA GLU A 178 28.41 -1.81 -13.94
C GLU A 178 27.61 -0.55 -13.58
N ASP A 179 26.99 -0.50 -12.38
CA ASP A 179 26.20 0.65 -11.90
C ASP A 179 27.02 1.72 -11.21
N ILE A 180 28.27 1.40 -10.83
CA ILE A 180 29.16 2.32 -10.11
C ILE A 180 29.30 3.67 -10.86
N PRO A 181 29.47 3.74 -12.20
CA PRO A 181 29.53 5.01 -12.92
C PRO A 181 28.26 5.87 -12.78
N LEU A 182 27.08 5.24 -12.72
CA LEU A 182 25.82 5.95 -12.47
C LEU A 182 25.82 6.53 -11.06
N LEU A 183 26.19 5.73 -10.05
CA LEU A 183 26.26 6.20 -8.66
C LEU A 183 27.25 7.37 -8.51
N GLU A 184 28.43 7.32 -9.14
CA GLU A 184 29.39 8.44 -9.14
C GLU A 184 28.83 9.69 -9.87
N THR A 185 27.99 9.50 -10.88
CA THR A 185 27.29 10.60 -11.56
C THR A 185 26.26 11.25 -10.64
N VAL A 186 25.48 10.43 -9.91
CA VAL A 186 24.51 10.91 -8.91
C VAL A 186 25.23 11.69 -7.79
N LYS A 187 26.35 11.16 -7.31
CA LYS A 187 27.22 11.81 -6.31
C LYS A 187 27.65 13.21 -6.76
N SER A 188 28.19 13.29 -7.97
CA SER A 188 28.67 14.53 -8.58
C SER A 188 27.55 15.56 -8.82
N ARG A 189 26.32 15.10 -9.06
CA ARG A 189 25.14 15.96 -9.29
C ARG A 189 24.73 16.72 -8.04
N PHE A 190 24.68 16.05 -6.89
CA PHE A 190 24.14 16.63 -5.67
C PHE A 190 25.16 17.45 -4.87
N GLN A 191 26.46 17.09 -4.91
CA GLN A 191 27.53 17.80 -4.20
C GLN A 191 27.22 18.02 -2.71
N ASP A 192 26.70 16.97 -2.05
CA ASP A 192 26.28 16.99 -0.66
C ASP A 192 27.02 15.91 0.13
N ALA A 193 27.51 16.25 1.32
CA ALA A 193 28.36 15.36 2.11
C ALA A 193 27.64 14.08 2.58
N TYR A 194 26.32 14.14 2.82
CA TYR A 194 25.53 12.97 3.15
C TYR A 194 25.36 12.08 1.91
N VAL A 195 25.10 12.67 0.74
CA VAL A 195 25.05 11.94 -0.53
C VAL A 195 26.37 11.24 -0.83
N ASP A 196 27.49 11.93 -0.65
CA ASP A 196 28.82 11.36 -0.84
C ASP A 196 29.04 10.12 0.02
N PHE A 197 28.69 10.22 1.31
CA PHE A 197 28.80 9.12 2.26
C PHE A 197 27.91 7.92 1.88
N ALA A 198 26.65 8.18 1.55
CA ALA A 198 25.68 7.13 1.21
C ALA A 198 26.11 6.37 -0.05
N ILE A 199 26.51 7.09 -1.10
CA ILE A 199 26.97 6.49 -2.36
C ILE A 199 28.28 5.74 -2.17
N ASP A 200 29.23 6.27 -1.40
CA ASP A 200 30.48 5.56 -1.11
C ASP A 200 30.23 4.25 -0.37
N ASN A 201 29.25 4.21 0.53
CA ASN A 201 28.84 2.98 1.20
C ASN A 201 28.20 1.99 0.21
N ALA A 202 27.29 2.45 -0.64
CA ALA A 202 26.66 1.60 -1.65
C ALA A 202 27.69 0.98 -2.61
N ILE A 203 28.64 1.78 -3.11
CA ILE A 203 29.74 1.30 -3.97
C ILE A 203 30.63 0.28 -3.25
N ARG A 204 30.88 0.46 -1.94
CA ARG A 204 31.63 -0.55 -1.16
C ARG A 204 30.86 -1.86 -1.08
N SER A 205 29.55 -1.82 -0.80
CA SER A 205 28.71 -3.03 -0.78
C SER A 205 28.71 -3.77 -2.12
N ILE A 206 28.61 -3.03 -3.24
CA ILE A 206 28.64 -3.61 -4.61
C ILE A 206 29.98 -4.30 -4.91
N ARG A 207 31.10 -3.78 -4.38
CA ARG A 207 32.43 -4.35 -4.63
C ARG A 207 32.73 -5.64 -3.86
N GLY A 208 32.03 -5.88 -2.75
CA GLY A 208 32.33 -6.97 -1.81
C GLY A 208 33.44 -6.63 -0.83
#